data_AF-A0A7C1WVI7-F1
#
_entry.id   AF-A0A7C1WVI7-F1
#
_cell.length_a   1.000
_cell.length_b   1.000
_cell.length_c   1.000
_cell.angle_alpha   90.00
_cell.angle_beta   90.00
_cell.angle_gamma   90.00
#
_symmetry.space_group_name_H-M   'P 1'
#
loop_
_entity.id
_entity.type
_entity.pdbx_description
1 polymer ?
#
loop_
_entity_poly.entity_id
_entity_poly.type
_entity_poly.pdbx_seq_one_letter_code
_entity_poly.pdbx_strand_id
1 'polypeptide(L)'
;MSDHLFAQPEPSPAVFSLTQIRHLMRVEFNRAQRYKYPLSCIVLACDRIGHLRDLYGYEFREAVVDEVVELLQRTTRGCDYLGRMMDDRLMAILPHTSKEGAIASAERLLGMARELEFTPDGNPIQVTLSIGISHFENDNTMFFDSLVDEAEAGVREAAAAGGDRWVYRSPAPPSAGEVSATPPSRSGS
;
A
#
# COMPACT_ATOMS: atom_id res chain seq x y z
N MET A 1 -19.08 -34.80 5.94
CA MET A 1 -17.84 -34.31 6.54
C MET A 1 -16.95 -33.93 5.38
N SER A 2 -16.95 -32.65 5.01
CA SER A 2 -16.24 -32.17 3.83
C SER A 2 -14.98 -31.50 4.32
N ASP A 3 -13.84 -32.19 4.15
CA ASP A 3 -12.51 -31.63 4.31
C ASP A 3 -12.40 -30.39 3.40
N HIS A 4 -12.33 -29.21 3.98
CA HIS A 4 -11.74 -28.05 3.32
C HIS A 4 -10.24 -28.10 3.60
N LEU A 5 -9.59 -29.05 2.92
CA LEU A 5 -8.16 -29.08 2.76
C LEU A 5 -7.77 -27.74 2.11
N PHE A 6 -6.99 -26.93 2.83
CA PHE A 6 -6.41 -25.69 2.33
C PHE A 6 -5.70 -25.98 1.00
N ALA A 7 -6.38 -25.73 -0.11
CA ALA A 7 -5.75 -25.75 -1.42
C ALA A 7 -4.67 -24.68 -1.37
N GLN A 8 -3.41 -25.08 -1.50
CA GLN A 8 -2.30 -24.15 -1.58
C GLN A 8 -2.55 -23.28 -2.83
N PRO A 9 -2.74 -21.96 -2.69
CA PRO A 9 -2.95 -21.11 -3.85
C PRO A 9 -1.73 -21.22 -4.78
N GLU A 10 -1.99 -21.37 -6.08
CA GLU A 10 -0.97 -21.28 -7.13
C GLU A 10 -0.13 -20.01 -6.90
N PRO A 11 1.20 -20.04 -7.14
CA PRO A 11 2.08 -18.94 -6.80
C PRO A 11 1.62 -17.65 -7.51
N SER A 12 1.03 -16.79 -6.69
CA SER A 12 0.56 -15.46 -7.01
C SER A 12 1.70 -14.63 -7.65
N PRO A 13 1.47 -13.81 -8.70
CA PRO A 13 2.54 -13.05 -9.33
C PRO A 13 3.33 -12.25 -8.28
N ALA A 14 4.65 -12.35 -8.35
CA ALA A 14 5.57 -11.97 -7.28
C ALA A 14 5.33 -10.54 -6.77
N VAL A 15 4.79 -10.44 -5.56
CA VAL A 15 4.77 -9.20 -4.79
C VAL A 15 6.21 -8.83 -4.47
N PHE A 16 6.60 -7.60 -4.77
CA PHE A 16 7.96 -7.11 -4.53
C PHE A 16 8.27 -7.06 -3.03
N SER A 17 9.51 -7.38 -2.66
CA SER A 17 10.02 -7.12 -1.31
C SER A 17 10.09 -5.60 -1.03
N LEU A 18 10.21 -5.22 0.25
CA LEU A 18 10.36 -3.83 0.68
C LEU A 18 11.44 -3.08 -0.12
N THR A 19 12.63 -3.68 -0.27
CA THR A 19 13.74 -3.08 -1.01
C THR A 19 13.40 -2.88 -2.49
N GLN A 20 12.74 -3.86 -3.10
CA GLN A 20 12.36 -3.80 -4.51
C GLN A 20 11.25 -2.77 -4.76
N ILE A 21 10.19 -2.76 -3.93
CA ILE A 21 9.08 -1.83 -4.13
C ILE A 21 9.49 -0.38 -3.88
N ARG A 22 10.35 -0.12 -2.88
CA ARG A 22 10.92 1.22 -2.67
C ARG A 22 11.80 1.66 -3.84
N HIS A 23 12.60 0.74 -4.39
CA HIS A 23 13.39 1.02 -5.58
C HIS A 23 12.49 1.38 -6.77
N LEU A 24 11.42 0.60 -7.00
CA LEU A 24 10.44 0.87 -8.05
C LEU A 24 9.74 2.21 -7.84
N MET A 25 9.34 2.54 -6.62
CA MET A 25 8.73 3.84 -6.30
C MET A 25 9.64 4.99 -6.67
N ARG A 26 10.93 4.90 -6.34
CA ARG A 26 11.92 5.91 -6.74
C ARG A 26 12.07 6.01 -8.26
N VAL A 27 12.15 4.88 -8.97
CA VAL A 27 12.27 4.87 -10.43
C VAL A 27 11.04 5.50 -11.08
N GLU A 28 9.86 5.11 -10.61
CA GLU A 28 8.59 5.52 -11.17
C GLU A 28 8.26 6.98 -10.86
N PHE A 29 8.61 7.47 -9.67
CA PHE A 29 8.56 8.89 -9.34
C PHE A 29 9.40 9.74 -10.30
N ASN A 30 10.64 9.33 -10.59
CA ASN A 30 11.50 10.04 -11.54
C ASN A 30 10.90 10.04 -12.96
N ARG A 31 10.25 8.94 -13.37
CA ARG A 31 9.57 8.87 -14.67
C ARG A 31 8.33 9.78 -14.70
N ALA A 32 7.50 9.75 -13.66
CA ALA A 32 6.33 10.62 -13.52
C ALA A 32 6.72 12.10 -13.59
N GLN A 33 7.79 12.49 -12.89
CA GLN A 33 8.31 13.86 -12.92
C GLN A 33 8.85 14.25 -14.30
N ARG A 34 9.59 13.34 -14.97
CA ARG A 34 10.16 13.59 -16.31
C ARG A 34 9.10 13.69 -17.41
N TYR A 35 8.14 12.77 -17.40
CA TYR A 35 7.13 12.63 -18.45
C TYR A 35 5.79 13.27 -18.10
N LYS A 36 5.70 13.92 -16.93
CA LYS A 36 4.55 14.71 -16.47
C LYS A 36 3.24 13.93 -16.49
N TYR A 37 3.24 12.73 -15.91
CA TYR A 37 2.02 11.94 -15.69
C TYR A 37 1.71 11.78 -14.20
N PRO A 38 0.42 11.58 -13.84
CA PRO A 38 0.02 11.39 -12.45
C PRO A 38 0.54 10.07 -11.88
N LEU A 39 1.05 10.11 -10.66
CA LEU A 39 1.49 8.93 -9.91
C LEU A 39 0.80 8.91 -8.56
N SER A 40 0.16 7.80 -8.22
CA SER A 40 -0.45 7.62 -6.90
C SER A 40 0.19 6.46 -6.16
N CYS A 41 0.21 6.55 -4.83
CA CYS A 41 0.65 5.48 -3.95
C CYS A 41 -0.49 5.12 -3.00
N ILE A 42 -0.75 3.83 -2.88
CA ILE A 42 -1.63 3.27 -1.86
C ILE A 42 -0.76 2.45 -0.92
N VAL A 43 -0.93 2.66 0.39
CA VAL A 43 -0.48 1.72 1.41
C VAL A 43 -1.71 1.24 2.15
N LEU A 44 -1.74 -0.05 2.50
CA LEU A 44 -2.86 -0.63 3.24
C LEU A 44 -2.38 -1.62 4.28
N ALA A 45 -3.21 -1.82 5.31
CA ALA A 45 -3.05 -2.84 6.34
C ALA A 45 -4.40 -3.50 6.63
N CYS A 46 -4.35 -4.79 6.99
CA CYS A 46 -5.53 -5.49 7.51
C CYS A 46 -5.83 -5.04 8.95
N ASP A 47 -7.06 -4.61 9.19
CA ASP A 47 -7.48 -4.12 10.50
C ASP A 47 -7.47 -5.25 11.53
N ARG A 48 -6.88 -4.98 12.70
CA ARG A 48 -6.79 -5.91 13.84
C ARG A 48 -6.02 -7.21 13.52
N ILE A 49 -5.17 -7.22 12.50
CA ILE A 49 -4.38 -8.41 12.12
C ILE A 49 -3.52 -8.96 13.27
N GLY A 50 -2.99 -8.08 14.13
CA GLY A 50 -2.26 -8.50 15.34
C GLY A 50 -3.14 -9.27 16.33
N HIS A 51 -4.41 -8.87 16.50
CA HIS A 51 -5.35 -9.59 17.35
C HIS A 51 -5.74 -10.94 16.77
N LEU A 52 -5.96 -11.01 15.45
CA LEU A 52 -6.24 -12.26 14.75
C LEU A 52 -5.06 -13.24 14.86
N ARG A 53 -3.83 -12.76 14.73
CA ARG A 53 -2.62 -13.55 14.98
C ARG A 53 -2.58 -14.09 16.41
N ASP A 54 -2.89 -13.25 17.39
CA ASP A 54 -2.83 -13.64 18.80
C ASP A 54 -3.91 -14.69 19.15
N LEU A 55 -5.05 -14.67 18.45
CA LEU A 55 -6.14 -15.64 18.62
C LEU A 55 -5.94 -16.95 17.84
N TYR A 56 -5.53 -16.87 16.57
CA TYR A 56 -5.56 -17.98 15.63
C TYR A 56 -4.17 -18.38 15.11
N GLY A 57 -3.11 -17.72 15.56
CA GLY A 57 -1.73 -18.04 15.22
C GLY A 57 -1.19 -17.35 13.97
N TYR A 58 0.10 -17.59 13.72
CA TYR A 58 0.84 -16.97 12.61
C TYR A 58 0.33 -17.41 11.24
N GLU A 59 0.01 -18.69 11.08
CA GLU A 59 -0.46 -19.26 9.80
C GLU A 59 -1.78 -18.63 9.36
N PHE A 60 -2.70 -18.41 10.31
CA PHE A 60 -3.97 -17.73 10.03
C PHE A 60 -3.76 -16.27 9.59
N ARG A 61 -2.86 -15.55 10.27
CA ARG A 61 -2.46 -14.20 9.86
C ARG A 61 -1.92 -14.19 8.43
N GLU A 62 -1.02 -15.10 8.09
CA GLU A 62 -0.44 -15.15 6.74
C GLU A 62 -1.54 -15.44 5.70
N ALA A 63 -2.44 -16.39 5.97
CA ALA A 63 -3.56 -16.67 5.07
C ALA A 63 -4.46 -15.45 4.83
N VAL A 64 -4.74 -14.67 5.88
CA VAL A 64 -5.48 -13.40 5.75
C VAL A 64 -4.72 -12.39 4.88
N VAL A 65 -3.42 -12.24 5.11
CA VAL A 65 -2.60 -11.31 4.31
C VAL A 65 -2.51 -11.76 2.85
N ASP A 66 -2.42 -13.06 2.59
CA ASP A 66 -2.35 -13.62 1.24
C ASP A 66 -3.65 -13.37 0.45
N GLU A 67 -4.82 -13.53 1.07
CA GLU A 67 -6.11 -13.17 0.47
C GLU A 67 -6.20 -11.67 0.15
N VAL A 68 -5.66 -10.81 1.03
CA VAL A 68 -5.60 -9.36 0.77
C VAL A 68 -4.63 -9.05 -0.38
N VAL A 69 -3.53 -9.78 -0.52
CA VAL A 69 -2.62 -9.69 -1.68
C VAL A 69 -3.35 -10.06 -2.97
N GLU A 70 -4.08 -11.16 -2.98
CA GLU A 70 -4.86 -11.57 -4.15
C GLU A 70 -5.91 -10.53 -4.54
N LEU A 71 -6.61 -9.99 -3.54
CA LEU A 71 -7.59 -8.93 -3.72
C LEU A 71 -6.93 -7.70 -4.36
N LEU A 72 -5.76 -7.29 -3.85
CA LEU A 72 -5.00 -6.18 -4.39
C LEU A 72 -4.63 -6.43 -5.86
N GLN A 73 -4.10 -7.61 -6.18
CA GLN A 73 -3.77 -7.99 -7.56
C GLN A 73 -4.96 -7.94 -8.52
N ARG A 74 -6.14 -8.42 -8.09
CA ARG A 74 -7.37 -8.39 -8.90
C ARG A 74 -7.85 -6.97 -9.19
N THR A 75 -7.50 -6.01 -8.33
CA THR A 75 -7.88 -4.60 -8.52
C THR A 75 -6.85 -3.77 -9.27
N THR A 76 -5.60 -4.23 -9.33
CA THR A 76 -4.51 -3.54 -10.03
C THR A 76 -4.33 -3.98 -11.48
N ARG A 77 -3.69 -3.11 -12.27
CA ARG A 77 -3.38 -3.30 -13.69
C ARG A 77 -1.98 -3.87 -13.84
N GLY A 78 -1.68 -4.44 -15.01
CA GLY A 78 -0.33 -4.97 -15.30
C GLY A 78 0.81 -3.94 -15.30
N CYS A 79 0.49 -2.63 -15.30
CA CYS A 79 1.47 -1.56 -15.16
C CYS A 79 1.64 -1.06 -13.72
N ASP A 80 0.83 -1.55 -12.78
CA ASP A 80 0.94 -1.20 -11.36
C ASP A 80 1.98 -2.11 -10.69
N TYR A 81 2.60 -1.61 -9.62
CA TYR A 81 3.58 -2.38 -8.84
C TYR A 81 3.05 -2.66 -7.44
N LEU A 82 3.12 -3.92 -7.03
CA LEU A 82 2.67 -4.36 -5.70
C LEU A 82 3.84 -4.85 -4.86
N GLY A 83 3.92 -4.42 -3.61
CA GLY A 83 5.00 -4.82 -2.71
C GLY A 83 4.57 -5.02 -1.26
N ARG A 84 5.29 -5.90 -0.56
CA ARG A 84 5.18 -6.05 0.90
C ARG A 84 6.05 -5.01 1.60
N MET A 85 5.49 -4.43 2.64
CA MET A 85 6.17 -3.54 3.57
C MET A 85 6.39 -4.24 4.93
N MET A 86 6.81 -3.48 5.93
CA MET A 86 6.93 -3.96 7.31
C MET A 86 5.53 -4.06 7.96
N ASP A 87 5.41 -4.88 9.01
CA ASP A 87 4.20 -5.05 9.83
C ASP A 87 2.91 -5.35 9.04
N ASP A 88 2.98 -6.26 8.06
CA ASP A 88 1.82 -6.70 7.23
C ASP A 88 1.22 -5.64 6.33
N ARG A 89 1.91 -4.52 6.17
CA ARG A 89 1.50 -3.49 5.22
C ARG A 89 1.81 -3.93 3.80
N LEU A 90 0.91 -3.56 2.88
CA LEU A 90 1.09 -3.72 1.44
C LEU A 90 1.13 -2.35 0.79
N MET A 91 1.92 -2.21 -0.27
CA MET A 91 2.04 -1.01 -1.07
C MET A 91 1.63 -1.31 -2.51
N ALA A 92 0.85 -0.42 -3.10
CA ALA A 92 0.62 -0.35 -4.54
C ALA A 92 1.11 1.00 -5.08
N ILE A 93 1.91 0.93 -6.14
CA ILE A 93 2.36 2.09 -6.92
C ILE A 93 1.52 2.10 -8.20
N LEU A 94 0.83 3.19 -8.46
CA LEU A 94 -0.15 3.32 -9.54
C LEU A 94 0.30 4.39 -10.55
N PRO A 95 1.12 4.03 -11.56
CA PRO A 95 1.44 4.92 -12.67
C PRO A 95 0.18 5.40 -13.40
N HIS A 96 0.26 6.58 -13.98
CA HIS A 96 -0.82 7.18 -14.79
C HIS A 96 -2.18 7.21 -14.08
N THR A 97 -2.20 7.27 -12.75
CA THR A 97 -3.41 7.20 -11.93
C THR A 97 -3.56 8.49 -11.14
N SER A 98 -4.64 9.22 -11.39
CA SER A 98 -4.99 10.43 -10.63
C SER A 98 -5.38 10.08 -9.19
N LYS A 99 -5.43 11.11 -8.34
CA LYS A 99 -5.96 11.00 -6.98
C LYS A 99 -7.33 10.33 -6.95
N GLU A 100 -8.26 10.74 -7.81
CA GLU A 100 -9.63 10.21 -7.87
C GLU A 100 -9.63 8.75 -8.30
N GLY A 101 -8.76 8.38 -9.24
CA GLY A 101 -8.57 6.98 -9.64
C GLY A 101 -8.03 6.11 -8.51
N ALA A 102 -7.11 6.63 -7.70
CA ALA A 102 -6.59 5.93 -6.53
C ALA A 102 -7.66 5.78 -5.43
N ILE A 103 -8.47 6.81 -5.20
CA ILE A 103 -9.62 6.76 -4.28
C ILE A 103 -10.62 5.71 -4.72
N ALA A 104 -11.01 5.69 -6.00
CA ALA A 104 -11.94 4.69 -6.52
C ALA A 104 -11.39 3.26 -6.37
N SER A 105 -10.08 3.06 -6.57
CA SER A 105 -9.42 1.78 -6.30
C SER A 105 -9.50 1.41 -4.83
N ALA A 106 -9.24 2.34 -3.90
CA ALA A 106 -9.35 2.10 -2.46
C ALA A 106 -10.78 1.77 -2.02
N GLU A 107 -11.79 2.46 -2.54
CA GLU A 107 -13.20 2.16 -2.25
C GLU A 107 -13.58 0.75 -2.70
N ARG A 108 -13.13 0.34 -3.88
CA ARG A 108 -13.31 -1.02 -4.38
C ARG A 108 -12.59 -2.05 -3.52
N LEU A 109 -11.35 -1.77 -3.09
CA LEU A 109 -10.59 -2.63 -2.16
C LEU A 109 -11.37 -2.85 -0.86
N LEU A 110 -11.90 -1.77 -0.26
CA LEU A 110 -12.71 -1.86 0.96
C LEU A 110 -13.99 -2.68 0.75
N GLY A 111 -14.69 -2.46 -0.37
CA GLY A 111 -15.89 -3.24 -0.72
C GLY A 111 -15.60 -4.74 -0.81
N MET A 112 -14.56 -5.12 -1.55
CA MET A 112 -14.15 -6.52 -1.70
C MET A 112 -13.64 -7.12 -0.39
N ALA A 113 -12.93 -6.34 0.44
CA ALA A 113 -12.38 -6.85 1.70
C ALA A 113 -13.48 -7.23 2.70
N ARG A 114 -14.57 -6.45 2.73
CA ARG A 114 -15.75 -6.76 3.56
C ARG A 114 -16.46 -8.06 3.17
N GLU A 115 -16.24 -8.52 1.95
CA GLU A 115 -16.80 -9.79 1.44
C GLU A 115 -15.88 -10.99 1.75
N LEU A 116 -14.65 -10.76 2.22
CA LEU A 116 -13.76 -11.84 2.65
C LEU A 116 -14.26 -12.41 3.99
N GLU A 117 -14.62 -13.69 3.96
CA GLU A 117 -14.99 -14.47 5.14
C GLU A 117 -13.94 -15.54 5.37
N PHE A 118 -13.41 -15.57 6.58
CA PHE A 118 -12.51 -16.61 7.05
C PHE A 118 -13.19 -17.39 8.17
N THR A 119 -13.00 -18.71 8.23
CA THR A 119 -13.74 -19.55 9.17
C THR A 119 -12.80 -20.39 10.05
N PRO A 120 -11.91 -19.76 10.86
CA PRO A 120 -11.08 -20.48 11.80
C PRO A 120 -11.95 -21.20 12.83
N ASP A 121 -11.71 -22.49 13.02
CA ASP A 121 -12.44 -23.35 13.99
C ASP A 121 -13.98 -23.33 13.84
N GLY A 122 -14.48 -23.07 12.62
CA GLY A 122 -15.93 -23.03 12.35
C GLY A 122 -16.61 -21.71 12.68
N ASN A 123 -15.88 -20.68 13.14
CA ASN A 123 -16.44 -19.37 13.45
C ASN A 123 -16.13 -18.37 12.33
N PRO A 124 -17.13 -17.82 11.63
CA PRO A 124 -16.89 -16.87 10.55
C PRO A 124 -16.38 -15.55 11.13
N ILE A 125 -15.34 -15.02 10.51
CA ILE A 125 -14.77 -13.71 10.77
C ILE A 125 -14.65 -12.93 9.47
N GLN A 126 -14.87 -11.63 9.56
CA GLN A 126 -14.65 -10.69 8.46
C GLN A 126 -13.48 -9.78 8.80
N VAL A 127 -12.76 -9.37 7.76
CA VAL A 127 -11.67 -8.42 7.88
C VAL A 127 -12.01 -7.14 7.15
N THR A 128 -11.39 -6.05 7.58
CA THR A 128 -11.51 -4.73 6.94
C THR A 128 -10.12 -4.17 6.74
N LEU A 129 -10.00 -3.12 5.93
CA LEU A 129 -8.70 -2.52 5.62
C LEU A 129 -8.65 -1.07 6.08
N SER A 130 -7.48 -0.69 6.60
CA SER A 130 -7.07 0.70 6.72
C SER A 130 -6.19 1.05 5.53
N ILE A 131 -6.62 2.03 4.74
CA ILE A 131 -5.96 2.42 3.50
C ILE A 131 -5.50 3.87 3.58
N GLY A 132 -4.23 4.12 3.26
CA GLY A 132 -3.69 5.46 3.06
C GLY A 132 -3.36 5.70 1.60
N ILE A 133 -3.69 6.88 1.11
CA ILE A 133 -3.52 7.27 -0.29
C ILE A 133 -2.69 8.55 -0.34
N SER A 134 -1.67 8.58 -1.18
CA SER A 134 -0.97 9.80 -1.54
C SER A 134 -0.87 9.95 -3.06
N HIS A 135 -0.73 11.19 -3.51
CA HIS A 135 -0.74 11.52 -4.93
C HIS A 135 0.36 12.53 -5.26
N PHE A 136 1.05 12.28 -6.36
CA PHE A 136 1.97 13.21 -6.99
C PHE A 136 1.19 14.19 -7.86
N GLU A 137 0.85 15.34 -7.30
CA GLU A 137 -0.01 16.33 -7.96
C GLU A 137 0.78 17.36 -8.80
N ASN A 138 2.04 17.64 -8.45
CA ASN A 138 2.87 18.67 -9.12
C ASN A 138 4.37 18.61 -8.72
N ASP A 139 5.16 19.50 -9.32
CA ASP A 139 6.60 19.66 -9.08
C ASP A 139 6.98 20.07 -7.63
N ASN A 140 6.01 20.32 -6.74
CA ASN A 140 6.30 20.65 -5.32
C ASN A 140 6.61 19.42 -4.48
N THR A 141 6.23 18.21 -4.93
CA THR A 141 6.71 16.98 -4.30
C THR A 141 8.13 16.73 -4.78
N MET A 142 9.11 16.93 -3.90
CA MET A 142 10.52 16.82 -4.27
C MET A 142 11.07 15.39 -4.17
N PHE A 143 10.49 14.56 -3.28
CA PHE A 143 11.03 13.24 -2.94
C PHE A 143 9.97 12.16 -2.98
N PHE A 144 10.32 10.99 -3.52
CA PHE A 144 9.43 9.83 -3.56
C PHE A 144 9.08 9.32 -2.16
N ASP A 145 9.98 9.47 -1.18
CA ASP A 145 9.75 9.05 0.21
C ASP A 145 8.56 9.80 0.82
N SER A 146 8.35 11.08 0.47
CA SER A 146 7.20 11.85 0.96
C SER A 146 5.86 11.25 0.52
N LEU A 147 5.77 10.64 -0.66
CA LEU A 147 4.54 9.94 -1.08
C LEU A 147 4.30 8.70 -0.23
N VAL A 148 5.36 7.93 0.03
CA VAL A 148 5.28 6.72 0.86
C VAL A 148 4.89 7.07 2.29
N ASP A 149 5.54 8.07 2.88
CA ASP A 149 5.35 8.48 4.27
C ASP A 149 3.93 9.01 4.52
N GLU A 150 3.38 9.79 3.57
CA GLU A 150 2.00 10.28 3.65
C GLU A 150 0.97 9.16 3.49
N ALA A 151 1.23 8.19 2.60
CA ALA A 151 0.36 7.02 2.48
C ALA A 151 0.41 6.16 3.76
N GLU A 152 1.60 5.93 4.35
CA GLU A 152 1.71 5.25 5.64
C GLU A 152 1.04 6.04 6.78
N ALA A 153 1.12 7.37 6.77
CA ALA A 153 0.42 8.20 7.72
C ALA A 153 -1.10 8.10 7.58
N GLY A 154 -1.60 7.98 6.34
CA GLY A 154 -3.01 7.74 6.06
C GLY A 154 -3.50 6.41 6.62
N VAL A 155 -2.70 5.33 6.52
CA VAL A 155 -3.03 4.05 7.16
C VAL A 155 -3.15 4.19 8.67
N ARG A 156 -2.19 4.88 9.31
CA ARG A 156 -2.23 5.10 10.77
C ARG A 156 -3.47 5.89 11.19
N GLU A 157 -3.84 6.92 10.42
CA GLU A 157 -5.03 7.72 10.66
C GLU A 157 -6.32 6.92 10.48
N ALA A 158 -6.40 6.12 9.40
CA ALA A 158 -7.53 5.22 9.15
C ALA A 158 -7.72 4.22 10.29
N ALA A 159 -6.63 3.57 10.72
CA ALA A 159 -6.63 2.58 11.80
C ALA A 159 -7.04 3.21 13.14
N ALA A 160 -6.49 4.40 13.45
CA ALA A 160 -6.83 5.13 14.68
C ALA A 160 -8.29 5.58 14.71
N ALA A 161 -8.91 5.80 13.55
CA ALA A 161 -10.32 6.17 13.43
C ALA A 161 -11.28 4.96 13.42
N GLY A 162 -10.77 3.74 13.64
CA GLY A 162 -11.56 2.51 13.76
C GLY A 162 -11.48 1.57 12.55
N GLY A 163 -10.65 1.87 11.56
CA GLY A 163 -10.47 1.06 10.36
C GLY A 163 -11.57 1.24 9.32
N ASP A 164 -11.63 0.29 8.39
CA ASP A 164 -12.61 0.17 7.30
C ASP A 164 -12.80 1.45 6.48
N ARG A 165 -11.69 2.12 6.15
CA ARG A 165 -11.70 3.40 5.44
C ARG A 165 -10.40 3.68 4.72
N TRP A 166 -10.50 4.63 3.80
CA TRP A 166 -9.33 5.27 3.21
C TRP A 166 -9.12 6.67 3.79
N VAL A 167 -7.87 7.11 3.83
CA VAL A 167 -7.47 8.48 4.14
C VAL A 167 -6.55 8.96 3.03
N TYR A 168 -6.91 10.07 2.38
CA TYR A 168 -6.04 10.74 1.42
C TYR A 168 -5.18 11.77 2.13
N ARG A 169 -3.88 11.75 1.84
CA ARG A 169 -2.91 12.74 2.32
C ARG A 169 -2.07 13.26 1.17
N SER A 170 -1.89 14.58 1.13
CA SER A 170 -1.00 15.21 0.16
C SER A 170 0.40 15.31 0.77
N PRO A 171 1.46 14.97 0.02
CA PRO A 171 2.82 15.39 0.38
C PRO A 171 2.83 16.89 0.61
N ALA A 172 3.20 17.32 1.81
CA ALA A 172 3.46 18.74 2.04
C ALA A 172 4.71 19.15 1.22
N PRO A 173 4.75 20.36 0.66
CA PRO A 173 6.03 20.92 0.23
C PRO A 173 6.96 20.94 1.45
N PRO A 174 8.27 20.65 1.29
CA PRO A 174 9.19 20.72 2.41
C PRO A 174 9.10 22.12 3.02
N SER A 175 9.00 22.16 4.35
CA SER A 175 9.09 23.43 5.07
C SER A 175 10.43 24.09 4.70
N ALA A 176 10.45 25.41 4.57
CA ALA A 176 11.60 26.17 4.07
C ALA A 176 12.92 26.02 4.88
N GLY A 177 12.96 25.14 5.89
CA GLY A 177 14.12 24.86 6.74
C GLY A 177 14.87 23.55 6.45
N GLU A 178 14.37 22.66 5.58
CA GLU A 178 14.99 21.35 5.33
C GLU A 178 15.81 21.24 4.02
N VAL A 179 16.05 22.36 3.35
CA VAL A 179 17.04 22.40 2.25
C VAL A 179 18.45 22.40 2.86
N SER A 180 18.84 21.28 3.48
CA SER A 180 20.19 21.06 3.98
C SER A 180 21.13 20.80 2.81
N ALA A 181 21.70 21.90 2.30
CA ALA A 181 23.05 22.04 1.76
C ALA A 181 23.71 20.79 1.14
N THR A 182 23.59 20.64 -0.17
CA THR A 182 24.69 20.07 -0.95
C THR A 182 25.75 21.17 -1.07
N PRO A 183 26.97 21.04 -0.50
CA PRO A 183 28.01 22.02 -0.77
C PRO A 183 28.41 21.92 -2.25
N PRO A 184 28.62 23.05 -2.95
CA PRO A 184 29.25 22.97 -4.25
C PRO A 184 30.74 22.65 -4.07
N SER A 185 31.33 22.11 -5.14
CA SER A 185 32.75 22.11 -5.51
C SER A 185 33.43 20.73 -5.48
N ARG A 186 34.30 20.38 -6.44
CA ARG A 186 35.10 21.22 -7.34
C ARG A 186 35.24 20.64 -8.75
N SER A 187 35.10 21.49 -9.75
CA SER A 187 35.88 21.45 -10.99
C SER A 187 37.06 22.43 -10.85
N GLY A 188 38.23 22.04 -11.37
CA GLY A 188 39.50 22.79 -11.31
C GLY A 188 40.57 21.96 -10.59
N SER A 189 41.61 21.42 -11.24
CA SER A 189 42.30 21.81 -12.48
C SER A 189 42.75 20.61 -13.30
#